data_AF-A0A7K2S3L9-F1
#
_entry.id   AF-A0A7K2S3L9-F1
#
_cell.length_a   1.000
_cell.length_b   1.000
_cell.length_c   1.000
_cell.angle_alpha   90.00
_cell.angle_beta   90.00
_cell.angle_gamma   90.00
#
_symmetry.space_group_name_H-M   'P 1'
#
loop_
_entity.id
_entity.type
_entity.pdbx_description
1 polymer ?
#
loop_
_entity_poly.entity_id
_entity_poly.type
_entity_poly.pdbx_seq_one_letter_code
_entity_poly.pdbx_strand_id
1 'polypeptide(L)'
;MRVEPRFRDQIRCLVLKDRRAKALDEALSPGDRIAFNGFLVTVIAVMLAPRLGDRCGIEDLAAFSDEVAAAHRVERRPVNEFVVEEILREIYGVPPLFHRFPVPPPAISWAGAAIVRHVNNTDPTVAGGIDRTLDTAADLHHRRTET
;
A
#
# COMPACT_ATOMS: atom_id res chain seq x y z
N MET A 1 7.75 -13.10 10.39
CA MET A 1 8.57 -11.97 10.89
C MET A 1 7.68 -10.98 11.64
N ARG A 2 8.10 -10.48 12.81
CA ARG A 2 7.33 -9.51 13.60
C ARG A 2 7.43 -8.12 12.96
N VAL A 3 6.29 -7.46 12.76
CA VAL A 3 6.26 -6.08 12.21
C VAL A 3 6.95 -5.12 13.16
N GLU A 4 7.89 -4.34 12.64
CA GLU A 4 8.58 -3.34 13.45
C GLU A 4 7.65 -2.17 13.83
N PRO A 5 7.66 -1.70 15.09
CA PRO A 5 6.83 -0.56 15.52
C PRO A 5 7.02 0.70 14.67
N ARG A 6 8.23 0.94 14.15
CA ARG A 6 8.49 2.09 13.26
C ARG A 6 7.74 2.02 11.93
N PHE A 7 7.51 0.83 11.37
CA PHE A 7 6.73 0.69 10.14
C PHE A 7 5.25 1.01 10.37
N ARG A 8 4.72 0.63 11.54
CA ARG A 8 3.36 1.02 11.96
C ARG A 8 3.25 2.54 12.10
N ASP A 9 4.20 3.19 12.79
CA ASP A 9 4.21 4.66 12.93
C ASP A 9 4.32 5.37 11.58
N GLN A 10 5.15 4.87 10.66
CA GLN A 10 5.29 5.44 9.33
C GLN A 10 3.99 5.37 8.50
N ILE A 11 3.29 4.24 8.50
CA ILE A 11 1.99 4.11 7.81
C ILE A 11 0.93 4.97 8.50
N ARG A 12 0.93 5.03 9.83
CA ARG A 12 0.06 5.94 10.59
C ARG A 12 0.29 7.40 10.19
N CYS A 13 1.55 7.83 10.11
CA CYS A 13 1.93 9.17 9.66
C CYS A 13 1.41 9.46 8.25
N LEU A 14 1.53 8.48 7.35
CA LEU A 14 1.05 8.61 5.98
C LEU A 14 -0.47 8.81 5.93
N VAL A 15 -1.24 8.00 6.64
CA VAL A 15 -2.71 8.08 6.71
C VAL A 15 -3.17 9.38 7.37
N LEU A 16 -2.55 9.76 8.47
CA LEU A 16 -2.89 11.00 9.20
C LEU A 16 -2.33 12.27 8.55
N LYS A 17 -1.65 12.15 7.41
CA LYS A 17 -0.98 13.26 6.71
C LYS A 17 0.00 14.02 7.63
N ASP A 18 0.64 13.30 8.56
CA ASP A 18 1.67 13.83 9.45
C ASP A 18 2.90 14.27 8.62
N ARG A 19 3.41 15.47 8.93
CA ARG A 19 4.62 16.04 8.32
C ARG A 19 5.84 15.11 8.42
N ARG A 20 5.88 14.21 9.40
CA ARG A 20 6.96 13.22 9.59
C ARG A 20 7.02 12.17 8.50
N ALA A 21 5.92 11.92 7.76
CA ALA A 21 5.82 10.83 6.79
C ALA A 21 6.96 10.84 5.76
N LYS A 22 7.33 12.03 5.24
CA LYS A 22 8.43 12.17 4.27
C LYS A 22 9.79 11.81 4.87
N ALA A 23 10.10 12.34 6.05
CA ALA A 23 11.38 12.08 6.71
C ALA A 23 11.54 10.60 7.09
N LEU A 24 10.44 9.94 7.49
CA LEU A 24 10.42 8.51 7.79
C LEU A 24 10.69 7.67 6.54
N ASP A 25 10.11 8.03 5.37
CA ASP A 25 10.39 7.34 4.11
C ASP A 25 11.85 7.51 3.65
N GLU A 26 12.41 8.71 3.77
CA GLU A 26 13.80 9.01 3.38
C GLU A 26 14.82 8.29 4.30
N ALA A 27 14.46 8.03 5.56
CA ALA A 27 15.32 7.36 6.53
C ALA A 27 15.38 5.82 6.37
N LEU A 28 14.55 5.22 5.52
CA LEU A 28 14.54 3.76 5.33
C LEU A 28 15.81 3.29 4.61
N SER A 29 16.54 2.38 5.25
CA SER A 29 17.61 1.62 4.59
C SER A 29 17.02 0.72 3.48
N PRO A 30 17.83 0.27 2.50
CA PRO A 30 17.33 -0.59 1.42
C PRO A 30 16.65 -1.88 1.91
N GLY A 31 17.21 -2.53 2.94
CA GLY A 31 16.61 -3.73 3.54
C GLY A 31 15.31 -3.44 4.27
N ASP A 32 15.28 -2.36 5.05
CA ASP A 32 14.06 -1.93 5.75
C ASP A 32 12.96 -1.55 4.79
N ARG A 33 13.30 -0.98 3.63
CA ARG A 33 12.32 -0.63 2.59
C ARG A 33 11.61 -1.86 2.06
N ILE A 34 12.31 -2.97 1.86
CA ILE A 34 11.70 -4.24 1.41
C ILE A 34 10.74 -4.76 2.48
N ALA A 35 11.17 -4.79 3.74
CA ALA A 35 10.34 -5.23 4.86
C ALA A 35 9.10 -4.32 5.06
N PHE A 36 9.30 -3.00 5.00
CA PHE A 36 8.26 -1.99 5.05
C PHE A 36 7.25 -2.17 3.93
N ASN A 37 7.71 -2.38 2.69
CA ASN A 37 6.84 -2.59 1.54
C ASN A 37 5.95 -3.84 1.71
N GLY A 38 6.50 -4.95 2.20
CA GLY A 38 5.70 -6.15 2.47
C GLY A 38 4.59 -5.90 3.50
N PHE A 39 4.88 -5.12 4.54
CA PHE A 39 3.87 -4.72 5.51
C PHE A 39 2.86 -3.72 4.92
N LEU A 40 3.33 -2.73 4.15
CA LEU A 40 2.49 -1.75 3.46
C LEU A 40 1.48 -2.41 2.53
N VAL A 41 1.90 -3.39 1.72
CA VAL A 41 1.01 -4.19 0.85
C VAL A 41 -0.06 -4.89 1.69
N THR A 42 0.30 -5.43 2.85
CA THR A 42 -0.65 -6.08 3.76
C THR A 42 -1.65 -5.08 4.35
N VAL A 43 -1.21 -3.87 4.71
CA VAL A 43 -2.12 -2.80 5.16
C VAL A 43 -3.07 -2.40 4.04
N ILE A 44 -2.58 -2.23 2.81
CA ILE A 44 -3.40 -1.90 1.65
C ILE A 44 -4.46 -2.98 1.43
N ALA A 45 -4.11 -4.27 1.55
CA ALA A 45 -5.07 -5.37 1.45
C ALA A 45 -6.23 -5.22 2.46
N VAL A 46 -5.92 -4.92 3.72
CA VAL A 46 -6.93 -4.69 4.77
C VAL A 46 -7.77 -3.43 4.48
N MET A 47 -7.16 -2.37 3.97
CA MET A 47 -7.86 -1.13 3.61
C MET A 47 -8.81 -1.31 2.41
N LEU A 48 -8.46 -2.17 1.45
CA LEU A 48 -9.24 -2.37 0.24
C LEU A 48 -10.34 -3.41 0.37
N ALA A 49 -10.24 -4.35 1.33
CA ALA A 49 -11.23 -5.42 1.51
C ALA A 49 -12.69 -4.93 1.59
N PRO A 50 -13.03 -3.84 2.31
CA PRO A 50 -14.40 -3.32 2.34
C PRO A 50 -14.90 -2.75 1.00
N ARG A 51 -13.99 -2.34 0.10
CA ARG A 51 -14.32 -1.65 -1.15
C ARG A 51 -14.36 -2.59 -2.36
N LEU A 52 -13.37 -3.48 -2.47
CA LEU A 52 -13.21 -4.37 -3.63
C LEU A 52 -13.59 -5.82 -3.31
N GLY A 53 -13.87 -6.14 -2.04
CA GLY A 53 -14.17 -7.49 -1.58
C GLY A 53 -12.95 -8.40 -1.58
N ASP A 54 -13.17 -9.69 -1.29
CA ASP A 54 -12.08 -10.70 -1.21
C ASP A 54 -11.68 -11.26 -2.59
N ARG A 55 -12.43 -10.94 -3.65
CA ARG A 55 -12.19 -11.42 -5.01
C ARG A 55 -12.43 -10.28 -5.99
N CYS A 56 -11.40 -9.97 -6.77
CA CYS A 56 -11.39 -8.85 -7.70
C CYS A 56 -10.68 -9.30 -8.99
N GLY A 57 -11.29 -9.04 -10.15
CA GLY A 57 -10.77 -9.45 -11.46
C GLY A 57 -9.72 -8.50 -12.00
N ILE A 58 -8.99 -8.90 -13.06
CA ILE A 58 -7.93 -8.07 -13.68
C ILE A 58 -8.49 -6.71 -14.12
N GLU A 59 -9.70 -6.70 -14.68
CA GLU A 59 -10.38 -5.51 -15.16
C GLU A 59 -10.69 -4.53 -14.03
N ASP A 60 -11.10 -5.03 -12.87
CA ASP A 60 -11.37 -4.22 -11.69
C ASP A 60 -10.07 -3.63 -11.10
N LEU A 61 -8.99 -4.40 -11.10
CA LEU A 61 -7.68 -3.94 -10.63
C LEU A 61 -7.13 -2.83 -11.53
N ALA A 62 -7.23 -3.00 -12.85
CA ALA A 62 -6.82 -2.00 -13.84
C ALA A 62 -7.65 -0.71 -13.70
N ALA A 63 -8.98 -0.84 -13.55
CA ALA A 63 -9.85 0.32 -13.34
C ALA A 63 -9.49 1.09 -12.05
N PHE A 64 -9.18 0.36 -10.96
CA PHE A 64 -8.77 1.00 -9.71
C PHE A 64 -7.38 1.64 -9.80
N SER A 65 -6.41 1.03 -10.49
CA SER A 65 -5.10 1.64 -10.70
C SER A 65 -5.19 2.94 -11.52
N ASP A 66 -6.05 2.96 -12.54
CA ASP A 66 -6.33 4.15 -13.34
C ASP A 66 -6.96 5.26 -12.50
N GLU A 67 -7.91 4.91 -11.63
CA GLU A 67 -8.54 5.84 -10.68
C GLU A 67 -7.48 6.51 -9.77
N VAL A 68 -6.59 5.71 -9.17
CA VAL A 68 -5.50 6.20 -8.31
C VAL A 68 -4.57 7.13 -9.08
N ALA A 69 -4.16 6.73 -10.29
CA ALA A 69 -3.24 7.51 -11.11
C ALA A 69 -3.86 8.82 -11.61
N ALA A 70 -5.14 8.81 -11.97
CA ALA A 70 -5.90 9.99 -12.36
C ALA A 70 -6.00 11.01 -11.21
N ALA A 71 -6.34 10.55 -10.00
CA ALA A 71 -6.40 11.42 -8.82
C ALA A 71 -5.05 12.09 -8.53
N HIS A 72 -3.96 11.34 -8.64
CA HIS A 72 -2.60 11.84 -8.38
C HIS A 72 -2.07 12.79 -9.46
N ARG A 73 -2.49 12.62 -10.72
CA ARG A 73 -2.23 13.58 -11.80
C ARG A 73 -2.86 14.93 -11.51
N VAL A 74 -4.09 14.97 -11.00
CA VAL A 74 -4.77 16.21 -10.59
C VAL A 74 -3.99 16.92 -9.46
N GLU A 75 -3.42 16.15 -8.52
CA GLU A 75 -2.57 16.67 -7.43
C GLU A 75 -1.14 17.06 -7.89
N ARG A 76 -0.80 16.95 -9.18
CA ARG A 76 0.55 17.15 -9.73
C ARG A 76 1.63 16.28 -9.07
N ARG A 77 1.26 15.06 -8.70
CA ARG A 77 2.13 14.05 -8.07
C ARG A 77 1.99 12.72 -8.82
N PRO A 78 2.37 12.67 -10.11
CA PRO A 78 2.08 11.50 -10.94
C PRO A 78 2.69 10.23 -10.33
N VAL A 79 1.92 9.15 -10.40
CA VAL A 79 2.30 7.80 -9.98
C VAL A 79 2.13 6.87 -11.18
N ASN A 80 2.96 5.83 -11.27
CA ASN A 80 2.86 4.84 -12.34
C ASN A 80 1.72 3.85 -12.03
N GLU A 81 0.68 3.86 -12.85
CA GLU A 81 -0.51 3.00 -12.72
C GLU A 81 -0.16 1.50 -12.78
N PHE A 82 0.82 1.09 -13.60
CA PHE A 82 1.24 -0.31 -13.66
C PHE A 82 1.91 -0.78 -12.36
N VAL A 83 2.59 0.11 -11.63
CA VAL A 83 3.17 -0.25 -10.33
C VAL A 83 2.10 -0.31 -9.25
N VAL A 84 1.07 0.53 -9.36
CA VAL A 84 -0.13 0.42 -8.52
C VAL A 84 -0.83 -0.92 -8.78
N GLU A 85 -1.06 -1.28 -10.04
CA GLU A 85 -1.70 -2.53 -10.43
C GLU A 85 -0.87 -3.76 -10.01
N GLU A 86 0.46 -3.69 -10.09
CA GLU A 86 1.34 -4.76 -9.59
C GLU A 86 1.10 -5.06 -8.10
N ILE A 87 0.97 -4.02 -7.26
CA ILE A 87 0.66 -4.17 -5.83
C ILE A 87 -0.71 -4.83 -5.65
N LEU A 88 -1.72 -4.39 -6.41
CA LEU A 88 -3.06 -4.95 -6.33
C LEU A 88 -3.08 -6.42 -6.75
N ARG A 89 -2.37 -6.77 -7.82
CA ARG A 89 -2.26 -8.16 -8.30
C ARG A 89 -1.64 -9.06 -7.24
N GLU A 90 -0.62 -8.58 -6.52
CA GLU A 90 -0.05 -9.30 -5.38
C GLU A 90 -1.11 -9.56 -4.29
N ILE A 91 -1.90 -8.54 -3.95
CA ILE A 91 -2.94 -8.64 -2.91
C ILE A 91 -4.01 -9.66 -3.28
N TYR A 92 -4.47 -9.66 -4.53
CA TYR A 92 -5.58 -10.50 -5.01
C TYR A 92 -5.13 -11.84 -5.61
N GLY A 93 -3.84 -12.17 -5.57
CA GLY A 93 -3.31 -13.43 -6.10
C GLY A 93 -3.45 -13.56 -7.62
N VAL A 94 -3.48 -12.44 -8.34
CA VAL A 94 -3.53 -12.36 -9.80
C VAL A 94 -2.09 -12.40 -10.33
N PRO A 95 -1.83 -12.99 -11.53
CA PRO A 95 -0.48 -13.01 -12.10
C PRO A 95 0.14 -11.60 -12.17
N PRO A 96 1.42 -11.43 -11.81
CA PRO A 96 2.08 -10.12 -11.81
C PRO A 96 2.26 -9.58 -13.24
N LEU A 97 2.32 -8.25 -13.38
CA LEU A 97 2.64 -7.59 -14.65
C LEU A 97 4.14 -7.72 -14.98
N PHE A 98 4.99 -7.65 -13.94
CA PHE A 98 6.43 -7.56 -14.12
C PHE A 98 7.15 -8.90 -13.88
N HIS A 99 7.04 -9.83 -14.82
CA HIS A 99 7.65 -11.16 -14.70
C HIS A 99 9.18 -11.19 -14.79
N ARG A 100 9.78 -10.31 -15.60
CA ARG A 100 11.21 -10.38 -15.96
C ARG A 100 12.10 -9.47 -15.12
N PHE A 101 11.58 -8.31 -14.74
CA PHE A 101 12.31 -7.30 -13.99
C PHE A 101 11.46 -6.90 -12.78
N PRO A 102 11.88 -7.24 -11.56
CA PRO A 102 11.11 -6.87 -10.37
C PRO A 102 11.03 -5.35 -10.27
N VAL A 103 9.87 -4.85 -9.83
CA VAL A 103 9.69 -3.43 -9.58
C VAL A 103 10.67 -2.98 -8.49
N PRO A 104 11.41 -1.87 -8.68
CA PRO A 104 12.31 -1.36 -7.66
C PRO A 104 11.58 -1.05 -6.34
N PRO A 105 12.14 -1.40 -5.17
CA PRO A 105 11.48 -1.16 -3.88
C PRO A 105 11.00 0.28 -3.65
N PRO A 106 11.72 1.35 -4.04
CA PRO A 106 11.22 2.72 -3.92
C PRO A 106 9.92 2.97 -4.71
N ALA A 107 9.79 2.37 -5.89
CA ALA A 107 8.60 2.51 -6.71
C ALA A 107 7.38 1.85 -6.06
N ILE A 108 7.57 0.70 -5.40
CA ILE A 108 6.52 0.06 -4.57
C ILE A 108 6.14 0.94 -3.39
N SER A 109 7.11 1.52 -2.67
CA SER A 109 6.82 2.42 -1.54
C SER A 109 5.97 3.62 -1.99
N TRP A 110 6.32 4.25 -3.11
CA TRP A 110 5.61 5.42 -3.63
C TRP A 110 4.22 5.07 -4.17
N ALA A 111 4.08 3.96 -4.91
CA ALA A 111 2.78 3.49 -5.39
C ALA A 111 1.86 3.08 -4.23
N GLY A 112 2.39 2.35 -3.25
CA GLY A 112 1.64 2.01 -2.03
C GLY A 112 1.20 3.26 -1.26
N ALA A 113 2.06 4.27 -1.17
CA ALA A 113 1.70 5.54 -0.55
C ALA A 113 0.60 6.29 -1.32
N ALA A 114 0.61 6.22 -2.65
CA ALA A 114 -0.43 6.77 -3.49
C ALA A 114 -1.78 6.06 -3.27
N ILE A 115 -1.79 4.72 -3.19
CA ILE A 115 -3.00 3.95 -2.89
C ILE A 115 -3.56 4.36 -1.52
N VAL A 116 -2.74 4.37 -0.47
CA VAL A 116 -3.16 4.77 0.87
C VAL A 116 -3.74 6.19 0.88
N ARG A 117 -3.08 7.14 0.19
CA ARG A 117 -3.56 8.52 0.06
C ARG A 117 -4.92 8.59 -0.64
N HIS A 118 -5.07 7.86 -1.74
CA HIS A 118 -6.32 7.80 -2.51
C HIS A 118 -7.47 7.25 -1.67
N VAL A 119 -7.25 6.12 -1.02
CA VAL A 119 -8.26 5.47 -0.17
C VAL A 119 -8.64 6.38 1.01
N ASN A 120 -7.66 6.96 1.69
CA ASN A 120 -7.92 7.88 2.80
C ASN A 120 -8.62 9.19 2.38
N ASN A 121 -8.43 9.64 1.14
CA ASN A 121 -9.13 10.81 0.61
C ASN A 121 -10.57 10.50 0.18
N THR A 122 -10.87 9.24 -0.15
CA THR A 122 -12.17 8.82 -0.69
C THR A 122 -13.05 8.11 0.35
N ASP A 123 -12.48 7.62 1.44
CA ASP A 123 -13.18 7.00 2.57
C ASP A 123 -12.81 7.72 3.89
N PRO A 124 -13.74 8.49 4.48
CA PRO A 124 -13.48 9.25 5.71
C PRO A 124 -13.31 8.36 6.96
N THR A 125 -13.66 7.07 6.89
CA THR A 125 -13.54 6.15 8.03
C THR A 125 -12.12 5.64 8.22
N VAL A 126 -11.28 5.70 7.18
CA VAL A 126 -9.90 5.20 7.17
C VAL A 126 -9.05 5.85 8.26
N ALA A 127 -9.08 7.17 8.36
CA ALA A 127 -8.29 7.89 9.35
C ALA A 127 -8.72 7.55 10.80
N GLY A 128 -10.03 7.42 11.05
CA GLY A 128 -10.56 7.06 12.36
C GLY A 128 -10.35 5.58 12.73
N GLY A 129 -10.25 4.70 11.73
CA GLY A 129 -10.06 3.26 11.89
C GLY A 129 -8.60 2.79 11.83
N ILE A 130 -7.63 3.68 11.64
CA ILE A 130 -6.25 3.29 11.27
C ILE A 130 -5.60 2.33 12.28
N ASP A 131 -5.82 2.51 13.58
CA ASP A 131 -5.22 1.63 14.59
C ASP A 131 -5.70 0.18 14.43
N ARG A 132 -7.01 0.00 14.24
CA ARG A 132 -7.62 -1.31 13.97
C ARG A 132 -7.11 -1.90 12.66
N THR A 133 -6.99 -1.09 11.61
CA THR A 133 -6.42 -1.53 10.33
C THR A 133 -4.98 -2.02 10.50
N LEU A 134 -4.14 -1.29 11.23
CA LEU A 134 -2.76 -1.68 11.49
C LEU A 134 -2.67 -2.96 12.33
N ASP A 135 -3.53 -3.12 13.35
CA ASP A 135 -3.59 -4.35 14.16
C ASP A 135 -3.95 -5.57 13.29
N THR A 136 -5.05 -5.49 12.53
CA THR A 136 -5.47 -6.56 11.61
C THR A 136 -4.39 -6.88 10.58
N ALA A 137 -3.74 -5.85 10.01
CA ALA A 137 -2.68 -6.04 9.04
C ALA A 137 -1.43 -6.70 9.65
N ALA A 138 -1.08 -6.38 10.90
CA ALA A 138 0.06 -7.00 11.58
C ALA A 138 -0.18 -8.48 11.84
N ASP A 139 -1.40 -8.85 12.27
CA ASP A 139 -1.79 -10.24 12.47
C ASP A 139 -1.81 -11.03 11.16
N LEU A 140 -2.29 -10.43 10.07
CA LEU A 140 -2.26 -11.04 8.74
C LEU A 140 -0.82 -11.19 8.21
N HIS A 141 0.00 -10.16 8.35
CA HIS A 141 1.38 -10.16 7.89
C HIS A 141 2.23 -11.21 8.61
N HIS A 142 1.99 -11.36 9.92
CA HIS A 142 2.65 -12.39 10.71
C HIS A 142 2.33 -13.78 10.17
N ARG A 143 1.05 -14.10 9.97
CA ARG A 143 0.61 -15.40 9.41
C ARG A 143 1.20 -15.69 8.03
N ARG A 144 1.27 -14.68 7.15
CA ARG A 144 1.84 -14.83 5.78
C ARG A 144 3.35 -15.11 5.78
N THR A 145 4.07 -14.68 6.81
CA THR A 145 5.54 -14.78 6.88
C THR A 145 6.04 -15.95 7.74
N GLU A 146 5.14 -16.74 8.32
CA GLU A 146 5.45 -17.98 9.04
C GLU A 146 5.21 -19.24 8.20
N THR A 147 4.43 -19.14 7.13
CA THR A 147 4.31 -20.11 6.04
C THR A 147 5.45 -19.98 5.04
#